data_AF-A0A1V5FP39-F1
#
_entry.id   AF-A0A1V5FP39-F1
#
_cell.length_a   1.000
_cell.length_b   1.000
_cell.length_c   1.000
_cell.angle_alpha   90.00
_cell.angle_beta   90.00
_cell.angle_gamma   90.00
#
_symmetry.space_group_name_H-M   'P 1'
#
loop_
_entity.id
_entity.type
_entity.pdbx_description
1 polymer ?
#
loop_
_entity_poly.entity_id
_entity_poly.type
_entity_poly.pdbx_seq_one_letter_code
_entity_poly.pdbx_strand_id
1 'polypeptide(L)'
;MADENKVQLVVASGPSRSIGERLSTWTEYEFNESLFTPANHFSFTLGLTGAGNDVPPEQYIERVCALTVPDAIVKLELDGILLGTGIISEQTIVEDNEGNAYIKVQGMDPASLLLSNEVDPKLKVSSLTTLPEIAESILAPYRGKGLDLQIVADDIANRSLLTGKRIAAQKTIKTSRGSVDVGGARTGFVKATLADVQPHPGETEWDFLHRHAENLGVIPYFMADGSLCFVAPDYDQDPLYRITRMRSNPDRSNVLSGYRRLSNTATATSVHILGRGSLYRSADPNVKHRASTKAKPKIYGRADINKPFIWPRQRFVRDNSPTNNDEANRLAQRALAMRNANDVTYNYVVRGHRNTANYAYTTNTMALILDEMPRPKIDEPALITSRVLRKTRDLKNATTTELTLVPKGAIVL
;
A
#
# COMPACT_ATOMS: atom_id res chain seq x y z
N MET A 1 -17.61 -27.14 15.47
CA MET A 1 -17.67 -26.53 14.13
C MET A 1 -16.54 -25.51 14.11
N ALA A 2 -15.60 -25.59 13.15
CA ALA A 2 -14.37 -24.82 13.23
C ALA A 2 -14.64 -23.31 13.05
N ASP A 3 -13.83 -22.50 13.73
CA ASP A 3 -13.97 -21.04 13.86
C ASP A 3 -13.39 -20.31 12.64
N GLU A 4 -13.76 -20.79 11.44
CA GLU A 4 -13.28 -20.36 10.13
C GLU A 4 -13.67 -18.89 9.86
N ASN A 5 -12.77 -18.10 9.26
CA ASN A 5 -12.84 -16.65 9.04
C ASN A 5 -12.37 -15.73 10.20
N LYS A 6 -11.45 -16.17 11.06
CA LYS A 6 -10.75 -15.27 12.02
C LYS A 6 -9.29 -15.05 11.63
N VAL A 7 -8.84 -13.80 11.63
CA VAL A 7 -7.41 -13.48 11.43
C VAL A 7 -6.59 -13.95 12.64
N GLN A 8 -5.49 -14.63 12.36
CA GLN A 8 -4.54 -15.16 13.35
C GLN A 8 -3.20 -14.46 13.23
N LEU A 9 -2.48 -14.33 14.35
CA LEU A 9 -1.06 -13.98 14.34
C LEU A 9 -0.24 -15.26 14.42
N VAL A 10 0.73 -15.40 13.52
CA VAL A 10 1.70 -16.50 13.50
C VAL A 10 3.09 -15.91 13.71
N VAL A 11 3.77 -16.29 14.78
CA VAL A 11 5.10 -15.76 15.10
C VAL A 11 6.11 -16.32 14.09
N ALA A 12 6.80 -15.46 13.36
CA ALA A 12 7.78 -15.84 12.35
C ALA A 12 9.23 -15.73 12.88
N SER A 13 9.50 -14.73 13.74
CA SER A 13 10.78 -14.49 14.40
C SER A 13 10.56 -13.49 15.55
N GLY A 14 11.50 -13.36 16.47
CA GLY A 14 11.42 -12.33 17.52
C GLY A 14 12.35 -12.59 18.72
N PRO A 15 12.33 -11.70 19.72
CA PRO A 15 13.18 -11.81 20.92
C PRO A 15 12.99 -13.13 21.69
N SER A 16 11.77 -13.68 21.69
CA SER A 16 11.42 -14.97 22.31
C SER A 16 12.02 -16.20 21.60
N ARG A 17 12.56 -16.03 20.38
CA ARG A 17 13.08 -17.10 19.50
C ARG A 17 12.09 -18.22 19.13
N SER A 18 10.82 -18.08 19.51
CA SER A 18 9.74 -18.99 19.11
C SER A 18 9.34 -18.73 17.65
N ILE A 19 9.04 -19.80 16.89
CA ILE A 19 8.72 -19.74 15.47
C ILE A 19 7.56 -20.71 15.17
N GLY A 20 6.59 -20.27 14.37
CA GLY A 20 5.41 -21.06 13.97
C GLY A 20 4.25 -21.05 14.98
N GLU A 21 4.44 -20.41 16.14
CA GLU A 21 3.42 -20.29 17.18
C GLU A 21 2.21 -19.49 16.69
N ARG A 22 1.00 -20.07 16.81
CA ARG A 22 -0.25 -19.44 16.39
C ARG A 22 -1.05 -18.87 17.56
N LEU A 23 -1.59 -17.67 17.36
CA LEU A 23 -2.46 -16.94 18.28
C LEU A 23 -3.74 -16.53 17.53
N SER A 24 -4.89 -17.09 17.94
CA SER A 24 -6.18 -16.98 17.22
C SER A 24 -7.34 -16.47 18.08
N THR A 25 -7.15 -16.34 19.40
CA THR A 25 -8.20 -16.03 20.40
C THR A 25 -8.53 -14.53 20.49
N TRP A 26 -8.11 -13.71 19.54
CA TRP A 26 -8.27 -12.25 19.57
C TRP A 26 -9.74 -11.88 19.72
N THR A 27 -10.09 -11.08 20.73
CA THR A 27 -11.47 -10.61 20.91
C THR A 27 -11.83 -9.59 19.84
N GLU A 28 -10.89 -8.71 19.50
CA GLU A 28 -11.02 -7.69 18.46
C GLU A 28 -9.73 -7.60 17.65
N TYR A 29 -9.84 -7.14 16.40
CA TYR A 29 -8.68 -6.76 15.60
C TYR A 29 -9.04 -5.76 14.51
N GLU A 30 -8.02 -5.03 14.06
CA GLU A 30 -8.04 -4.18 12.89
C GLU A 30 -6.75 -4.42 12.08
N PHE A 31 -6.89 -4.61 10.77
CA PHE A 31 -5.77 -4.63 9.83
C PHE A 31 -6.10 -3.73 8.64
N ASN A 32 -5.33 -2.65 8.48
CA ASN A 32 -5.47 -1.65 7.44
C ASN A 32 -4.38 -1.85 6.39
N GLU A 33 -4.79 -2.08 5.15
CA GLU A 33 -3.91 -2.10 3.99
C GLU A 33 -4.31 -0.99 3.00
N SER A 34 -3.34 -0.26 2.44
CA SER A 34 -3.59 0.81 1.48
C SER A 34 -2.38 1.04 0.56
N LEU A 35 -2.65 1.29 -0.72
CA LEU A 35 -1.63 1.58 -1.74
C LEU A 35 -0.97 2.96 -1.56
N PHE A 36 -1.52 3.82 -0.70
CA PHE A 36 -1.08 5.22 -0.55
C PHE A 36 -0.60 5.57 0.86
N THR A 37 -0.75 4.67 1.82
CA THR A 37 -0.11 4.82 3.14
C THR A 37 1.25 4.14 3.10
N PRO A 38 2.34 4.79 3.53
CA PRO A 38 3.67 4.21 3.52
C PRO A 38 3.79 2.81 4.15
N ALA A 39 3.09 2.59 5.27
CA ALA A 39 3.06 1.33 5.98
C ALA A 39 1.62 0.90 6.25
N ASN A 40 1.36 -0.39 6.06
CA ASN A 40 0.13 -1.04 6.50
C ASN A 40 0.17 -1.24 8.02
N HIS A 41 -0.97 -1.08 8.70
CA HIS A 41 -1.06 -1.07 10.17
C HIS A 41 -1.94 -2.20 10.69
N PHE A 42 -1.59 -2.76 11.84
CA PHE A 42 -2.42 -3.74 12.54
C PHE A 42 -2.55 -3.46 14.05
N SER A 43 -3.69 -3.84 14.61
CA SER A 43 -3.98 -3.83 16.04
C SER A 43 -4.79 -5.06 16.40
N PHE A 44 -4.40 -5.79 17.44
CA PHE A 44 -5.12 -6.95 17.96
C PHE A 44 -5.36 -6.79 19.46
N THR A 45 -6.56 -7.15 19.93
CA THR A 45 -6.95 -7.01 21.34
C THR A 45 -7.44 -8.35 21.89
N LEU A 46 -6.80 -8.85 22.93
CA LEU A 46 -7.22 -10.00 23.72
C LEU A 46 -7.86 -9.52 25.02
N GLY A 47 -9.10 -9.95 25.29
CA GLY A 47 -9.72 -9.76 26.60
C GLY A 47 -9.14 -10.74 27.62
N LEU A 48 -8.81 -10.25 28.80
CA LEU A 48 -8.37 -11.03 29.96
C LEU A 48 -9.52 -11.28 30.94
N THR A 49 -10.61 -10.52 30.82
CA THR A 49 -11.81 -10.62 31.66
C THR A 49 -13.05 -10.83 30.80
N GLY A 50 -14.05 -11.50 31.37
CA GLY A 50 -15.31 -11.85 30.72
C GLY A 50 -16.17 -12.74 31.60
N ALA A 51 -17.41 -12.99 31.20
CA ALA A 51 -18.32 -13.87 31.94
C ALA A 51 -18.18 -15.33 31.48
N GLY A 52 -17.84 -16.24 32.39
CA GLY A 52 -17.81 -17.68 32.11
C GLY A 52 -16.55 -18.16 31.38
N ASN A 53 -16.71 -19.09 30.44
CA ASN A 53 -15.61 -19.82 29.79
C ASN A 53 -14.85 -19.01 28.71
N ASP A 54 -15.18 -17.73 28.51
CA ASP A 54 -14.57 -16.88 27.48
C ASP A 54 -13.23 -16.24 27.93
N VAL A 55 -12.82 -16.43 29.19
CA VAL A 55 -11.54 -15.97 29.73
C VAL A 55 -10.40 -16.91 29.31
N PRO A 56 -9.32 -16.41 28.67
CA PRO A 56 -8.17 -17.25 28.33
C PRO A 56 -7.44 -17.77 29.58
N PRO A 57 -6.92 -19.01 29.59
CA PRO A 57 -6.11 -19.52 30.69
C PRO A 57 -4.85 -18.67 30.93
N GLU A 58 -4.42 -18.53 32.19
CA GLU A 58 -3.25 -17.74 32.59
C GLU A 58 -1.98 -18.08 31.79
N GLN A 59 -1.66 -19.37 31.63
CA GLN A 59 -0.53 -19.85 30.80
C GLN A 59 -0.62 -19.40 29.33
N TYR A 60 -1.83 -19.22 28.80
CA TYR A 60 -2.02 -18.70 27.44
C TYR A 60 -1.84 -17.17 27.41
N ILE A 61 -2.25 -16.45 28.46
CA ILE A 61 -2.01 -15.02 28.61
C ILE A 61 -0.50 -14.74 28.67
N GLU A 62 0.24 -15.47 29.52
CA GLU A 62 1.70 -15.41 29.59
C GLU A 62 2.36 -15.69 28.22
N ARG A 63 1.90 -16.73 27.52
CA ARG A 63 2.38 -17.07 26.17
C ARG A 63 2.09 -15.95 25.16
N VAL A 64 0.92 -15.32 25.20
CA VAL A 64 0.64 -14.15 24.35
C VAL A 64 1.61 -13.02 24.67
N CYS A 65 1.75 -12.62 25.94
CA CYS A 65 2.67 -11.57 26.35
C CYS A 65 4.11 -11.82 25.88
N ALA A 66 4.64 -13.03 26.09
CA ALA A 66 6.01 -13.39 25.72
C ALA A 66 6.23 -13.47 24.19
N LEU A 67 5.19 -13.80 23.41
CA LEU A 67 5.28 -13.94 21.96
C LEU A 67 5.01 -12.63 21.19
N THR A 68 4.32 -11.65 21.79
CA THR A 68 3.94 -10.39 21.15
C THR A 68 4.66 -9.17 21.73
N VAL A 69 5.90 -9.36 22.21
CA VAL A 69 6.80 -8.26 22.59
C VAL A 69 7.19 -7.41 21.36
N PRO A 70 7.60 -6.14 21.55
CA PRO A 70 8.18 -5.33 20.48
C PRO A 70 9.35 -6.02 19.76
N ASP A 71 9.57 -5.67 18.49
CA ASP A 71 10.48 -6.30 17.52
C ASP A 71 10.15 -7.77 17.17
N ALA A 72 9.08 -8.37 17.69
CA ALA A 72 8.58 -9.65 17.20
C ALA A 72 7.96 -9.50 15.80
N ILE A 73 8.34 -10.39 14.89
CA ILE A 73 7.84 -10.46 13.52
C ILE A 73 6.71 -11.47 13.46
N VAL A 74 5.55 -11.04 12.98
CA VAL A 74 4.33 -11.84 12.88
C VAL A 74 3.80 -11.87 11.46
N LYS A 75 3.16 -12.99 11.09
CA LYS A 75 2.36 -13.13 9.89
C LYS A 75 0.88 -13.11 10.26
N LEU A 76 0.10 -12.34 9.50
CA LEU A 76 -1.35 -12.26 9.63
C LEU A 76 -1.95 -13.30 8.69
N GLU A 77 -2.59 -14.35 9.20
CA GLU A 77 -3.18 -15.43 8.39
C GLU A 77 -4.70 -15.52 8.55
N LEU A 78 -5.41 -15.85 7.47
CA LEU A 78 -6.86 -16.11 7.44
C LEU A 78 -7.14 -17.45 6.79
N ASP A 79 -7.38 -18.48 7.61
CA ASP A 79 -7.45 -19.90 7.24
C ASP A 79 -6.32 -20.33 6.27
N GLY A 80 -5.07 -19.96 6.58
CA GLY A 80 -3.89 -20.28 5.77
C GLY A 80 -3.63 -19.35 4.58
N ILE A 81 -4.51 -18.38 4.30
CA ILE A 81 -4.23 -17.27 3.37
C ILE A 81 -3.38 -16.23 4.11
N LEU A 82 -2.18 -15.96 3.61
CA LEU A 82 -1.31 -14.91 4.17
C LEU A 82 -1.85 -13.54 3.77
N LEU A 83 -2.24 -12.73 4.75
CA LEU A 83 -2.81 -11.39 4.58
C LEU A 83 -1.80 -10.26 4.72
N GLY A 84 -0.69 -10.51 5.41
CA GLY A 84 0.31 -9.49 5.74
C GLY A 84 1.45 -10.07 6.57
N THR A 85 2.60 -9.41 6.54
CA THR A 85 3.72 -9.65 7.45
C THR A 85 4.03 -8.34 8.16
N GLY A 86 4.27 -8.39 9.46
CA GLY A 86 4.39 -7.21 10.29
C GLY A 86 5.39 -7.35 11.44
N ILE A 87 5.82 -6.22 11.95
CA ILE A 87 6.71 -6.06 13.10
C ILE A 87 5.88 -5.42 14.21
N ILE A 88 5.86 -6.04 15.39
CA ILE A 88 5.18 -5.49 16.56
C ILE A 88 5.98 -4.31 17.10
N SER A 89 5.33 -3.15 17.22
CA SER A 89 5.92 -1.93 17.75
C SER A 89 5.55 -1.70 19.21
N GLU A 90 4.36 -2.14 19.63
CA GLU A 90 3.83 -1.87 20.97
C GLU A 90 3.00 -3.05 21.50
N GLN A 91 3.18 -3.34 22.79
CA GLN A 91 2.28 -4.17 23.58
C GLN A 91 1.86 -3.37 24.81
N THR A 92 0.55 -3.26 25.03
CA THR A 92 -0.03 -2.51 26.15
C THR A 92 -0.96 -3.44 26.94
N ILE A 93 -0.84 -3.45 28.27
CA ILE A 93 -1.83 -4.07 29.16
C ILE A 93 -2.66 -2.93 29.75
N VAL A 94 -3.97 -2.99 29.60
CA VAL A 94 -4.90 -1.92 29.97
C VAL A 94 -6.05 -2.52 30.78
N GLU A 95 -6.42 -1.84 31.86
CA GLU A 95 -7.68 -2.07 32.59
C GLU A 95 -8.62 -0.89 32.32
N ASP A 96 -9.89 -1.14 32.05
CA ASP A 96 -10.91 -0.11 31.88
C ASP A 96 -11.62 0.24 33.20
N ASN A 97 -12.38 1.34 33.20
CA ASN A 97 -13.09 1.82 34.38
C ASN A 97 -14.22 0.88 34.86
N GLU A 98 -14.54 -0.16 34.10
CA GLU A 98 -15.52 -1.20 34.44
C GLU A 98 -14.85 -2.45 35.03
N GLY A 99 -13.52 -2.43 35.20
CA GLY A 99 -12.71 -3.52 35.75
C GLY A 99 -12.38 -4.61 34.72
N ASN A 100 -12.52 -4.34 33.42
CA ASN A 100 -12.10 -5.28 32.39
C ASN A 100 -10.64 -5.06 32.01
N ALA A 101 -9.87 -6.14 31.90
CA ALA A 101 -8.47 -6.08 31.48
C ALA A 101 -8.27 -6.63 30.05
N TYR A 102 -7.31 -6.05 29.34
CA TYR A 102 -7.03 -6.34 27.93
C TYR A 102 -5.52 -6.31 27.66
N ILE A 103 -5.05 -7.20 26.78
CA ILE A 103 -3.77 -7.03 26.08
C ILE A 103 -4.06 -6.45 24.70
N LYS A 104 -3.42 -5.33 24.38
CA LYS A 104 -3.40 -4.74 23.05
C LYS A 104 -2.01 -4.94 22.43
N VAL A 105 -1.98 -5.39 21.19
CA VAL A 105 -0.75 -5.57 20.39
C VAL A 105 -0.90 -4.73 19.13
N GLN A 106 0.07 -3.87 18.85
CA GLN A 106 0.08 -3.01 17.68
C GLN A 106 1.39 -3.13 16.90
N GLY A 107 1.30 -2.93 15.60
CA GLY A 107 2.46 -2.95 14.74
C GLY A 107 2.14 -2.54 13.31
N MET A 108 3.17 -2.61 12.48
CA MET A 108 3.18 -2.14 11.10
C MET A 108 3.90 -3.16 10.22
N ASP A 109 3.72 -3.07 8.90
CA ASP A 109 4.53 -3.85 7.96
C ASP A 109 6.02 -3.39 7.96
N PRO A 110 6.91 -4.04 7.18
CA PRO A 110 8.34 -3.68 7.16
C PRO A 110 8.66 -2.25 6.70
N ALA A 111 7.71 -1.46 6.16
CA ALA A 111 7.96 -0.04 5.90
C ALA A 111 8.20 0.76 7.18
N SER A 112 7.74 0.28 8.34
CA SER A 112 8.08 0.85 9.64
C SER A 112 9.59 1.03 9.86
N LEU A 113 10.41 0.09 9.36
CA LEU A 113 11.87 0.22 9.40
C LEU A 113 12.35 1.40 8.55
N LEU A 114 11.84 1.53 7.33
CA LEU A 114 12.26 2.55 6.36
C LEU A 114 11.73 3.95 6.73
N LEU A 115 10.62 4.03 7.45
CA LEU A 115 10.07 5.28 8.00
C LEU A 115 10.81 5.75 9.26
N SER A 116 11.41 4.82 10.01
CA SER A 116 12.09 5.11 11.28
C SER A 116 13.58 5.41 11.12
N ASN A 117 14.20 4.99 10.01
CA ASN A 117 15.61 5.18 9.74
C ASN A 117 15.85 6.25 8.66
N GLU A 118 16.90 7.05 8.85
CA GLU A 118 17.40 8.00 7.85
C GLU A 118 18.30 7.28 6.83
N VAL A 119 18.22 7.67 5.55
CA VAL A 119 19.12 7.13 4.53
C VAL A 119 20.55 7.67 4.74
N ASP A 120 21.56 6.79 4.74
CA ASP A 120 22.97 7.18 4.90
C ASP A 120 23.36 8.22 3.82
N PRO A 121 23.78 9.45 4.19
CA PRO A 121 24.23 10.47 3.24
C PRO A 121 25.46 10.06 2.40
N LYS A 122 26.13 8.95 2.75
CA LYS A 122 27.25 8.37 2.00
C LYS A 122 26.82 7.29 1.01
N LEU A 123 25.53 6.97 0.90
CA LEU A 123 24.99 5.98 -0.02
C LEU A 123 25.40 6.34 -1.47
N LYS A 124 26.21 5.49 -2.09
CA LYS A 124 26.82 5.75 -3.41
C LYS A 124 25.84 5.50 -4.54
N VAL A 125 24.90 6.41 -4.73
CA VAL A 125 23.94 6.37 -5.84
C VAL A 125 24.43 7.30 -6.97
N SER A 126 24.37 6.80 -8.21
CA SER A 126 24.73 7.53 -9.43
C SER A 126 23.52 7.64 -10.36
N SER A 127 23.54 8.54 -11.34
CA SER A 127 22.44 8.65 -12.33
C SER A 127 22.24 7.41 -13.20
N LEU A 128 23.11 6.40 -13.13
CA LEU A 128 22.96 5.10 -13.78
C LEU A 128 22.38 4.03 -12.85
N THR A 129 22.29 4.30 -11.55
CA THR A 129 21.73 3.38 -10.55
C THR A 129 20.23 3.31 -10.74
N THR A 130 19.69 2.10 -10.71
CA THR A 130 18.27 1.81 -10.91
C THR A 130 17.53 1.77 -9.57
N LEU A 131 16.21 1.99 -9.59
CA LEU A 131 15.36 1.92 -8.38
C LEU A 131 15.52 0.60 -7.58
N PRO A 132 15.64 -0.58 -8.20
CA PRO A 132 15.94 -1.82 -7.48
C PRO A 132 17.32 -1.83 -6.81
N GLU A 133 18.34 -1.25 -7.41
CA GLU A 133 19.70 -1.21 -6.83
C GLU A 133 19.74 -0.25 -5.62
N ILE A 134 18.95 0.83 -5.66
CA ILE A 134 18.70 1.70 -4.51
C ILE A 134 17.99 0.91 -3.40
N ALA A 135 16.86 0.28 -3.72
CA ALA A 135 16.08 -0.50 -2.77
C ALA A 135 16.87 -1.69 -2.19
N GLU A 136 17.72 -2.34 -2.99
CA GLU A 136 18.60 -3.44 -2.56
C GLU A 136 19.62 -2.93 -1.54
N SER A 137 20.17 -1.74 -1.76
CA SER A 137 21.12 -1.11 -0.83
C SER A 137 20.47 -0.71 0.50
N ILE A 138 19.21 -0.25 0.47
CA ILE A 138 18.40 0.09 1.65
C ILE A 138 17.95 -1.16 2.42
N LEU A 139 17.51 -2.21 1.72
CA LEU A 139 16.93 -3.40 2.35
C LEU A 139 17.97 -4.42 2.85
N ALA A 140 19.18 -4.42 2.30
CA ALA A 140 20.22 -5.38 2.67
C ALA A 140 20.53 -5.46 4.18
N PRO A 141 20.64 -4.35 4.96
CA PRO A 141 20.90 -4.38 6.41
C PRO A 141 19.79 -5.00 7.27
N TYR A 142 18.58 -5.15 6.73
CA TYR A 142 17.42 -5.70 7.46
C TYR A 142 17.20 -7.20 7.20
N ARG A 143 17.80 -7.76 6.15
CA ARG A 143 17.67 -9.18 5.80
C ARG A 143 18.32 -10.11 6.82
N GLY A 144 17.83 -11.34 6.88
CA GLY A 144 18.35 -12.37 7.79
C GLY A 144 17.87 -12.23 9.25
N LYS A 145 17.12 -11.17 9.58
CA LYS A 145 16.53 -10.92 10.91
C LYS A 145 15.15 -11.56 11.11
N GLY A 146 14.71 -12.44 10.19
CA GLY A 146 13.38 -13.05 10.16
C GLY A 146 12.49 -12.57 9.00
N LEU A 147 12.93 -11.57 8.25
CA LEU A 147 12.32 -11.10 7.00
C LEU A 147 13.27 -11.39 5.83
N ASP A 148 12.78 -12.08 4.79
CA ASP A 148 13.47 -12.20 3.49
C ASP A 148 12.92 -11.11 2.56
N LEU A 149 13.39 -9.87 2.78
CA LEU A 149 12.93 -8.67 2.09
C LEU A 149 13.37 -8.68 0.61
N GLN A 150 12.63 -9.38 -0.25
CA GLN A 150 12.90 -9.42 -1.68
C GLN A 150 12.39 -8.14 -2.37
N ILE A 151 12.85 -7.90 -3.60
CA ILE A 151 12.45 -6.76 -4.42
C ILE A 151 11.78 -7.27 -5.69
N VAL A 152 10.58 -6.77 -5.97
CA VAL A 152 9.66 -7.31 -6.96
C VAL A 152 9.08 -6.20 -7.84
N ALA A 153 8.79 -6.53 -9.10
CA ALA A 153 8.30 -5.60 -10.14
C ALA A 153 6.85 -5.87 -10.59
N ASP A 154 6.13 -6.73 -9.88
CA ASP A 154 4.80 -7.25 -10.23
C ASP A 154 4.10 -7.72 -8.95
N ASP A 155 2.86 -7.32 -8.75
CA ASP A 155 2.06 -7.69 -7.58
C ASP A 155 1.15 -8.91 -7.82
N ILE A 156 1.07 -9.52 -9.01
CA ILE A 156 0.12 -10.64 -9.22
C ILE A 156 0.41 -11.83 -8.27
N ALA A 157 1.67 -12.06 -7.91
CA ALA A 157 2.04 -13.04 -6.89
C ALA A 157 1.44 -12.68 -5.53
N ASN A 158 1.55 -11.42 -5.11
CA ASN A 158 0.93 -10.89 -3.90
C ASN A 158 -0.60 -10.96 -3.95
N ARG A 159 -1.23 -10.55 -5.06
CA ARG A 159 -2.69 -10.71 -5.24
C ARG A 159 -3.11 -12.17 -5.13
N SER A 160 -2.29 -13.11 -5.61
CA SER A 160 -2.58 -14.55 -5.49
C SER A 160 -2.46 -15.05 -4.04
N LEU A 161 -1.44 -14.60 -3.31
CA LEU A 161 -1.26 -14.89 -1.88
C LEU A 161 -2.41 -14.30 -1.05
N LEU A 162 -2.73 -13.01 -1.25
CA LEU A 162 -3.73 -12.26 -0.49
C LEU A 162 -5.16 -12.75 -0.71
N THR A 163 -5.48 -13.23 -1.92
CA THR A 163 -6.84 -13.67 -2.27
C THR A 163 -7.06 -15.17 -2.08
N GLY A 164 -5.99 -15.96 -2.03
CA GLY A 164 -6.04 -17.42 -2.14
C GLY A 164 -6.36 -17.94 -3.55
N LYS A 165 -6.61 -17.05 -4.53
CA LYS A 165 -6.83 -17.42 -5.93
C LYS A 165 -5.47 -17.57 -6.63
N ARG A 166 -5.26 -18.65 -7.37
CA ARG A 166 -4.21 -18.67 -8.41
C ARG A 166 -4.65 -17.75 -9.55
N ILE A 167 -4.22 -16.48 -9.51
CA ILE A 167 -4.31 -15.57 -10.65
C ILE A 167 -3.19 -15.97 -11.61
N ALA A 168 -3.47 -16.02 -12.91
CA ALA A 168 -2.43 -16.27 -13.90
C ALA A 168 -1.42 -15.11 -13.89
N ALA A 169 -0.22 -15.37 -13.37
CA ALA A 169 0.83 -14.36 -13.18
C ALA A 169 1.69 -14.15 -14.44
N GLN A 170 2.87 -13.52 -14.34
CA GLN A 170 3.74 -13.20 -15.50
C GLN A 170 4.93 -14.13 -15.71
N LYS A 171 5.31 -14.47 -16.96
CA LYS A 171 6.19 -15.64 -17.23
C LYS A 171 7.62 -15.53 -16.77
N THR A 172 8.00 -14.37 -16.27
CA THR A 172 9.17 -14.15 -15.43
C THR A 172 8.86 -12.91 -14.62
N ILE A 173 8.79 -13.03 -13.29
CA ILE A 173 8.91 -11.88 -12.40
C ILE A 173 10.41 -11.61 -12.24
N LYS A 174 10.84 -10.36 -12.49
CA LYS A 174 12.24 -9.96 -12.29
C LYS A 174 12.46 -9.54 -10.84
N THR A 175 13.44 -10.15 -10.19
CA THR A 175 13.88 -9.83 -8.83
C THR A 175 15.33 -9.34 -8.86
N SER A 176 15.83 -8.75 -7.77
CA SER A 176 17.25 -8.38 -7.65
C SER A 176 18.21 -9.59 -7.68
N ARG A 177 17.69 -10.83 -7.55
CA ARG A 177 18.45 -12.09 -7.58
C ARG A 177 18.26 -12.94 -8.85
N GLY A 178 17.41 -12.54 -9.80
CA GLY A 178 17.20 -13.29 -11.05
C GLY A 178 15.81 -13.10 -11.67
N SER A 179 15.36 -14.09 -12.45
CA SER A 179 14.02 -14.15 -13.04
C SER A 179 13.29 -15.42 -12.58
N VAL A 180 12.01 -15.31 -12.22
CA VAL A 180 11.19 -16.40 -11.64
C VAL A 180 9.92 -16.64 -12.46
N ASP A 181 9.74 -17.83 -13.03
CA ASP A 181 8.82 -18.13 -14.15
C ASP A 181 7.31 -18.30 -13.78
N VAL A 182 6.36 -17.69 -14.53
CA VAL A 182 4.87 -17.88 -14.33
C VAL A 182 3.92 -17.84 -15.59
N GLY A 183 3.41 -16.68 -16.11
CA GLY A 183 2.49 -16.55 -17.31
C GLY A 183 2.80 -15.55 -18.49
N GLY A 184 2.65 -14.19 -18.39
CA GLY A 184 3.22 -13.13 -19.30
C GLY A 184 2.71 -11.65 -19.24
N ALA A 185 3.59 -10.64 -19.04
CA ALA A 185 3.52 -9.25 -19.57
C ALA A 185 4.87 -8.49 -19.39
N ARG A 186 4.94 -7.18 -19.69
CA ARG A 186 6.21 -6.41 -19.79
C ARG A 186 6.70 -5.82 -18.47
N THR A 187 7.19 -6.65 -17.56
CA THR A 187 7.96 -6.15 -16.41
C THR A 187 9.44 -6.01 -16.76
N GLY A 188 9.94 -4.80 -16.60
CA GLY A 188 11.35 -4.47 -16.74
C GLY A 188 11.56 -3.10 -16.14
N PHE A 189 12.45 -3.01 -15.16
CA PHE A 189 12.86 -1.73 -14.61
C PHE A 189 13.42 -0.88 -15.75
N VAL A 190 12.66 0.16 -16.12
CA VAL A 190 13.11 1.13 -17.10
C VAL A 190 14.32 1.82 -16.51
N LYS A 191 15.47 1.71 -17.16
CA LYS A 191 16.65 2.51 -16.84
C LYS A 191 16.39 3.96 -17.23
N ALA A 192 15.59 4.67 -16.43
CA ALA A 192 15.58 6.12 -16.46
C ALA A 192 16.75 6.61 -15.62
N THR A 193 17.48 7.60 -16.13
CA THR A 193 18.48 8.29 -15.34
C THR A 193 17.77 9.09 -14.25
N LEU A 194 18.00 8.73 -13.00
CA LEU A 194 17.40 9.43 -11.87
C LEU A 194 17.92 10.87 -11.84
N ALA A 195 17.01 11.84 -11.68
CA ALA A 195 17.34 13.23 -11.40
C ALA A 195 17.38 13.42 -9.88
N ASP A 196 18.35 14.21 -9.41
CA ASP A 196 18.60 14.49 -7.98
C ASP A 196 18.82 13.23 -7.13
N VAL A 197 19.96 12.59 -7.35
CA VAL A 197 20.21 11.20 -6.97
C VAL A 197 20.75 11.02 -5.54
N GLN A 198 21.14 12.10 -4.88
CA GLN A 198 21.75 12.02 -3.55
C GLN A 198 20.68 12.04 -2.44
N PRO A 199 20.95 11.38 -1.30
CA PRO A 199 20.18 11.57 -0.07
C PRO A 199 20.24 13.01 0.43
N HIS A 200 19.12 13.53 0.93
CA HIS A 200 19.08 14.78 1.68
C HIS A 200 19.30 14.52 3.18
N PRO A 201 19.93 15.45 3.93
CA PRO A 201 20.04 15.32 5.38
C PRO A 201 18.65 15.24 6.04
N GLY A 202 18.42 14.22 6.88
CA GLY A 202 17.12 13.96 7.52
C GLY A 202 16.04 13.36 6.61
N GLU A 203 16.39 12.92 5.39
CA GLU A 203 15.49 12.14 4.53
C GLU A 203 15.37 10.71 5.07
N THR A 204 14.15 10.19 5.26
CA THR A 204 13.97 8.79 5.67
C THR A 204 14.32 7.86 4.50
N GLU A 205 14.66 6.60 4.80
CA GLU A 205 14.85 5.59 3.76
C GLU A 205 13.59 5.40 2.91
N TRP A 206 12.40 5.55 3.52
CA TRP A 206 11.13 5.53 2.81
C TRP A 206 10.98 6.74 1.88
N ASP A 207 11.19 7.97 2.37
CA ASP A 207 11.03 9.19 1.56
C ASP A 207 12.00 9.20 0.38
N PHE A 208 13.26 8.80 0.61
CA PHE A 208 14.27 8.66 -0.42
C PHE A 208 13.83 7.65 -1.49
N LEU A 209 13.34 6.47 -1.09
CA LEU A 209 12.85 5.47 -2.03
C LEU A 209 11.60 5.96 -2.77
N HIS A 210 10.65 6.57 -2.05
CA HIS A 210 9.37 7.03 -2.56
C HIS A 210 9.57 8.11 -3.63
N ARG A 211 10.44 9.10 -3.40
CA ARG A 211 10.79 10.14 -4.37
C ARG A 211 11.34 9.57 -5.68
N HIS A 212 12.15 8.51 -5.62
CA HIS A 212 12.67 7.85 -6.81
C HIS A 212 11.62 6.97 -7.53
N ALA A 213 10.72 6.34 -6.77
CA ALA A 213 9.59 5.58 -7.30
C ALA A 213 8.55 6.50 -7.97
N GLU A 214 8.18 7.62 -7.33
CA GLU A 214 7.31 8.66 -7.88
C GLU A 214 7.84 9.16 -9.22
N ASN A 215 9.14 9.50 -9.33
CA ASN A 215 9.75 9.92 -10.57
C ASN A 215 9.52 8.93 -11.73
N LEU A 216 9.61 7.63 -11.44
CA LEU A 216 9.41 6.54 -12.39
C LEU A 216 7.92 6.19 -12.66
N GLY A 217 6.98 6.76 -11.90
CA GLY A 217 5.55 6.47 -12.06
C GLY A 217 5.14 5.14 -11.44
N VAL A 218 5.78 4.75 -10.34
CA VAL A 218 5.45 3.53 -9.58
C VAL A 218 5.29 3.85 -8.10
N ILE A 219 4.45 3.06 -7.43
CA ILE A 219 4.22 3.10 -5.99
C ILE A 219 5.09 2.00 -5.35
N PRO A 220 5.95 2.32 -4.36
CA PRO A 220 6.53 1.33 -3.49
C PRO A 220 5.50 0.90 -2.44
N TYR A 221 5.35 -0.39 -2.22
CA TYR A 221 4.55 -0.93 -1.11
C TYR A 221 5.06 -2.33 -0.70
N PHE A 222 4.76 -2.75 0.54
CA PHE A 222 5.11 -4.10 1.00
C PHE A 222 4.00 -5.10 0.72
N MET A 223 4.41 -6.24 0.14
CA MET A 223 3.58 -7.40 -0.14
C MET A 223 3.33 -8.22 1.13
N ALA A 224 2.36 -9.14 1.07
CA ALA A 224 1.92 -9.95 2.20
C ALA A 224 3.01 -10.84 2.83
N ASP A 225 4.01 -11.23 2.03
CA ASP A 225 5.19 -12.00 2.44
C ASP A 225 6.30 -11.14 3.10
N GLY A 226 6.13 -9.81 3.11
CA GLY A 226 7.14 -8.84 3.55
C GLY A 226 8.11 -8.40 2.46
N SER A 227 7.94 -8.82 1.21
CA SER A 227 8.76 -8.34 0.09
C SER A 227 8.33 -6.94 -0.37
N LEU A 228 9.28 -6.11 -0.81
CA LEU A 228 9.00 -4.80 -1.39
C LEU A 228 8.63 -4.93 -2.87
N CYS A 229 7.51 -4.33 -3.27
CA CYS A 229 7.08 -4.30 -4.67
C CYS A 229 6.95 -2.87 -5.18
N PHE A 230 7.34 -2.66 -6.44
CA PHE A 230 7.05 -1.44 -7.20
C PHE A 230 5.93 -1.73 -8.18
N VAL A 231 4.80 -1.04 -8.01
CA VAL A 231 3.57 -1.32 -8.76
C VAL A 231 2.97 -0.05 -9.37
N ALA A 232 2.26 -0.20 -10.48
CA ALA A 232 1.32 0.79 -10.97
C ALA A 232 -0.09 0.17 -11.00
N PRO A 233 -1.17 0.94 -10.77
CA PRO A 233 -2.54 0.44 -10.85
C PRO A 233 -2.85 -0.31 -12.15
N ASP A 234 -3.07 -1.62 -12.04
CA ASP A 234 -3.43 -2.48 -13.16
C ASP A 234 -4.95 -2.45 -13.33
N TYR A 235 -5.40 -1.60 -14.26
CA TYR A 235 -6.83 -1.40 -14.54
C TYR A 235 -7.44 -2.41 -15.50
N ASP A 236 -6.65 -3.24 -16.17
CA ASP A 236 -7.13 -4.19 -17.20
C ASP A 236 -7.40 -5.59 -16.65
N GLN A 237 -7.29 -5.76 -15.33
CA GLN A 237 -7.79 -6.92 -14.59
C GLN A 237 -9.31 -7.10 -14.77
N ASP A 238 -9.74 -8.34 -14.97
CA ASP A 238 -11.13 -8.74 -14.78
C ASP A 238 -11.58 -8.46 -13.33
N PRO A 239 -12.75 -7.84 -13.10
CA PRO A 239 -13.26 -7.61 -11.75
C PRO A 239 -13.39 -8.89 -10.92
N LEU A 240 -12.59 -9.01 -9.86
CA LEU A 240 -12.55 -10.17 -8.97
C LEU A 240 -13.70 -10.19 -7.96
N TYR A 241 -14.21 -9.00 -7.62
CA TYR A 241 -15.29 -8.83 -6.66
C TYR A 241 -16.52 -8.16 -7.31
N ARG A 242 -17.69 -8.44 -6.73
CA ARG A 242 -18.92 -7.69 -6.96
C ARG A 242 -19.33 -7.07 -5.64
N ILE A 243 -19.48 -5.75 -5.61
CA ILE A 243 -19.96 -4.99 -4.46
C ILE A 243 -21.37 -4.54 -4.80
N THR A 244 -22.36 -5.14 -4.17
CA THR A 244 -23.77 -5.02 -4.53
C THR A 244 -24.60 -4.42 -3.41
N ARG A 245 -25.36 -3.36 -3.76
CA ARG A 245 -26.40 -2.79 -2.90
C ARG A 245 -27.64 -2.52 -3.76
N MET A 246 -28.55 -3.49 -3.77
CA MET A 246 -29.77 -3.44 -4.58
C MET A 246 -30.97 -3.05 -3.72
N ARG A 247 -31.82 -2.16 -4.24
CA ARG A 247 -33.15 -1.89 -3.67
C ARG A 247 -34.18 -2.86 -4.25
N SER A 248 -34.01 -3.24 -5.51
CA SER A 248 -34.89 -4.14 -6.27
C SER A 248 -34.79 -5.60 -5.82
N ASN A 249 -33.63 -6.04 -5.33
CA ASN A 249 -33.40 -7.40 -4.83
C ASN A 249 -32.45 -7.37 -3.61
N PRO A 250 -32.96 -7.12 -2.39
CA PRO A 250 -32.13 -7.00 -1.19
C PRO A 250 -31.23 -8.22 -0.94
N ASP A 251 -31.71 -9.43 -1.20
CA ASP A 251 -31.01 -10.70 -0.95
C ASP A 251 -29.72 -10.87 -1.77
N ARG A 252 -29.57 -10.11 -2.85
CA ARG A 252 -28.34 -10.06 -3.67
C ARG A 252 -27.34 -9.00 -3.22
N SER A 253 -27.59 -8.30 -2.11
CA SER A 253 -26.70 -7.26 -1.58
C SER A 253 -25.70 -7.84 -0.58
N ASN A 254 -24.41 -7.49 -0.71
CA ASN A 254 -23.35 -7.83 0.26
C ASN A 254 -22.84 -6.63 1.06
N VAL A 255 -23.26 -5.41 0.68
CA VAL A 255 -22.96 -4.16 1.38
C VAL A 255 -23.84 -4.01 2.62
N LEU A 256 -23.22 -3.84 3.79
CA LEU A 256 -23.87 -3.49 5.05
C LEU A 256 -24.11 -1.97 5.15
N SER A 257 -23.09 -1.18 4.81
CA SER A 257 -23.15 0.29 4.77
C SER A 257 -22.16 0.84 3.74
N GLY A 258 -22.29 2.11 3.37
CA GLY A 258 -21.36 2.73 2.41
C GLY A 258 -21.92 3.92 1.65
N TYR A 259 -21.03 4.68 1.01
CA TYR A 259 -21.31 5.95 0.36
C TYR A 259 -20.49 6.15 -0.92
N ARG A 260 -20.98 7.05 -1.80
CA ARG A 260 -20.18 7.71 -2.84
C ARG A 260 -19.89 9.13 -2.37
N ARG A 261 -18.61 9.50 -2.34
CA ARG A 261 -18.13 10.85 -2.06
C ARG A 261 -17.72 11.51 -3.37
N LEU A 262 -18.16 12.76 -3.56
CA LEU A 262 -17.73 13.65 -4.63
C LEU A 262 -17.02 14.84 -3.96
N SER A 263 -15.77 15.14 -4.33
CA SER A 263 -14.94 16.11 -3.59
C SER A 263 -13.99 16.90 -4.48
N ASN A 264 -14.29 18.19 -4.67
CA ASN A 264 -13.42 19.12 -5.42
C ASN A 264 -12.40 19.87 -4.55
N THR A 265 -12.23 19.48 -3.27
CA THR A 265 -11.40 20.20 -2.29
C THR A 265 -9.90 20.09 -2.60
N ALA A 266 -9.45 18.92 -3.07
CA ALA A 266 -8.06 18.64 -3.38
C ALA A 266 -7.74 18.68 -4.89
N THR A 267 -8.74 18.91 -5.75
CA THR A 267 -8.62 18.82 -7.21
C THR A 267 -7.93 20.03 -7.84
N ALA A 268 -7.47 19.86 -9.08
CA ALA A 268 -6.90 20.93 -9.90
C ALA A 268 -7.51 20.92 -11.30
N THR A 269 -7.73 22.10 -11.89
CA THR A 269 -8.16 22.24 -13.29
C THR A 269 -6.98 22.31 -14.24
N SER A 270 -5.85 22.85 -13.78
CA SER A 270 -4.58 22.81 -14.48
C SER A 270 -3.42 22.73 -13.49
N VAL A 271 -2.37 22.02 -13.88
CA VAL A 271 -1.10 21.98 -13.15
C VAL A 271 0.01 22.48 -14.07
N HIS A 272 0.80 23.42 -13.58
CA HIS A 272 1.92 24.05 -14.25
C HIS A 272 3.20 23.71 -13.50
N ILE A 273 4.12 23.00 -14.16
CA ILE A 273 5.45 22.67 -13.64
C ILE A 273 6.43 23.75 -14.07
N LEU A 274 7.07 24.42 -13.11
CA LEU A 274 7.98 25.55 -13.31
C LEU A 274 9.40 25.18 -12.89
N GLY A 275 10.29 24.99 -13.88
CA GLY A 275 11.67 24.57 -13.64
C GLY A 275 12.73 25.40 -14.36
N ARG A 276 13.99 25.09 -14.07
CA ARG A 276 15.17 25.65 -14.77
C ARG A 276 16.15 24.52 -15.10
N GLY A 277 16.38 24.30 -16.38
CA GLY A 277 17.28 23.24 -16.85
C GLY A 277 18.74 23.47 -16.50
N SER A 278 19.56 22.44 -16.62
CA SER A 278 21.02 22.55 -16.55
C SER A 278 21.55 23.47 -17.66
N LEU A 279 22.66 24.18 -17.38
CA LEU A 279 23.43 24.89 -18.39
C LEU A 279 24.31 23.97 -19.25
N TYR A 280 24.52 22.73 -18.78
CA TYR A 280 25.44 21.79 -19.39
C TYR A 280 24.71 20.49 -19.74
N ARG A 281 24.75 20.15 -21.03
CA ARG A 281 24.48 18.81 -21.56
C ARG A 281 25.38 18.57 -22.77
N SER A 282 26.58 18.09 -22.51
CA SER A 282 27.31 17.21 -23.42
C SER A 282 27.47 15.88 -22.70
N ALA A 283 27.40 14.76 -23.43
CA ALA A 283 27.57 13.42 -22.87
C ALA A 283 29.06 13.01 -22.71
N ASP A 284 30.00 13.89 -23.11
CA ASP A 284 31.44 13.63 -23.06
C ASP A 284 32.08 14.16 -21.76
N PRO A 285 32.57 13.29 -20.85
CA PRO A 285 33.19 13.69 -19.60
C PRO A 285 34.57 14.36 -19.75
N ASN A 286 35.18 14.36 -20.94
CA ASN A 286 36.51 14.93 -21.16
C ASN A 286 36.50 16.43 -21.54
N VAL A 287 35.33 17.03 -21.79
CA VAL A 287 35.24 18.42 -22.24
C VAL A 287 35.28 19.39 -21.05
N LYS A 288 36.43 20.04 -20.82
CA LYS A 288 36.58 21.12 -19.82
C LYS A 288 35.61 22.26 -20.12
N HIS A 289 34.60 22.43 -19.27
CA HIS A 289 33.55 23.44 -19.45
C HIS A 289 34.08 24.87 -19.21
N ARG A 290 33.97 25.73 -20.23
CA ARG A 290 33.98 27.19 -20.01
C ARG A 290 32.65 27.59 -19.37
N ALA A 291 32.72 28.41 -18.32
CA ALA A 291 31.55 29.00 -17.67
C ALA A 291 30.75 29.84 -18.67
N SER A 292 29.64 29.31 -19.17
CA SER A 292 28.74 30.08 -20.03
C SER A 292 27.87 31.00 -19.16
N THR A 293 27.95 32.31 -19.39
CA THR A 293 27.13 33.35 -18.74
C THR A 293 25.65 33.34 -19.19
N LYS A 294 25.21 32.33 -19.95
CA LYS A 294 23.82 32.19 -20.37
C LYS A 294 22.93 31.83 -19.16
N ALA A 295 21.72 32.38 -19.12
CA ALA A 295 20.73 32.01 -18.11
C ALA A 295 20.24 30.56 -18.32
N LYS A 296 19.98 29.83 -17.24
CA LYS A 296 19.40 28.48 -17.29
C LYS A 296 18.10 28.50 -18.12
N PRO A 297 17.91 27.60 -19.10
CA PRO A 297 16.70 27.58 -19.90
C PRO A 297 15.48 27.36 -18.99
N LYS A 298 14.41 28.12 -19.22
CA LYS A 298 13.14 27.91 -18.52
C LYS A 298 12.56 26.57 -18.98
N ILE A 299 12.23 25.71 -18.04
CA ILE A 299 11.50 24.47 -18.29
C ILE A 299 10.06 24.69 -17.83
N TYR A 300 9.13 24.31 -18.68
CA TYR A 300 7.71 24.52 -18.45
C TYR A 300 6.91 23.31 -18.93
N GLY A 301 6.12 22.75 -18.02
CA GLY A 301 5.13 21.71 -18.32
C GLY A 301 3.73 22.17 -17.94
N ARG A 302 2.71 21.71 -18.68
CA ARG A 302 1.31 21.99 -18.38
C ARG A 302 0.45 20.75 -18.63
N ALA A 303 -0.46 20.48 -17.70
CA ALA A 303 -1.58 19.57 -17.90
C ALA A 303 -2.88 20.27 -17.52
N ASP A 304 -3.93 20.03 -18.29
CA ASP A 304 -5.28 20.56 -18.08
C ASP A 304 -6.28 19.40 -17.94
N ILE A 305 -7.33 19.61 -17.16
CA ILE A 305 -8.38 18.61 -16.96
C ILE A 305 -9.41 18.66 -18.09
N ASN A 306 -9.84 17.49 -18.57
CA ASN A 306 -10.92 17.38 -19.56
C ASN A 306 -12.34 17.41 -18.95
N LYS A 307 -12.46 17.46 -17.61
CA LYS A 307 -13.75 17.51 -16.90
C LYS A 307 -14.30 18.95 -16.85
N PRO A 308 -15.62 19.18 -16.97
CA PRO A 308 -16.21 20.51 -16.93
C PRO A 308 -16.24 21.09 -15.50
N PHE A 309 -15.16 21.76 -15.10
CA PHE A 309 -15.09 22.54 -13.86
C PHE A 309 -15.48 24.00 -14.13
N ILE A 310 -16.51 24.49 -13.44
CA ILE A 310 -16.96 25.90 -13.53
C ILE A 310 -15.92 26.87 -12.93
N TRP A 311 -15.26 26.47 -11.84
CA TRP A 311 -14.32 27.33 -11.11
C TRP A 311 -12.87 26.90 -11.38
N PRO A 312 -12.00 27.80 -11.87
CA PRO A 312 -10.60 27.47 -12.14
C PRO A 312 -9.86 27.17 -10.83
N ARG A 313 -9.09 26.08 -10.82
CA ARG A 313 -8.21 25.63 -9.73
C ARG A 313 -6.81 25.39 -10.31
N GLN A 314 -6.16 26.46 -10.74
CA GLN A 314 -4.81 26.39 -11.28
C GLN A 314 -3.79 26.14 -10.15
N ARG A 315 -2.79 25.30 -10.42
CA ARG A 315 -1.66 25.05 -9.50
C ARG A 315 -0.35 25.31 -10.21
N PHE A 316 0.54 26.04 -9.55
CA PHE A 316 1.93 26.24 -9.97
C PHE A 316 2.82 25.48 -9.00
N VAL A 317 3.54 24.49 -9.51
CA VAL A 317 4.48 23.66 -8.75
C VAL A 317 5.87 24.00 -9.27
N ARG A 318 6.77 24.39 -8.36
CA ARG A 318 8.16 24.65 -8.70
C ARG A 318 8.94 23.35 -8.53
N ASP A 319 9.55 22.89 -9.62
CA ASP A 319 10.33 21.66 -9.64
C ASP A 319 11.57 21.85 -10.53
N ASN A 320 12.74 21.49 -10.03
CA ASN A 320 14.00 21.60 -10.76
C ASN A 320 14.50 20.24 -11.29
N SER A 321 13.79 19.15 -10.96
CA SER A 321 14.05 17.78 -11.44
C SER A 321 13.90 17.61 -12.96
N PRO A 322 12.82 18.10 -13.62
CA PRO A 322 12.67 17.89 -15.05
C PRO A 322 13.77 18.60 -15.84
N THR A 323 14.34 17.86 -16.78
CA THR A 323 15.49 18.27 -17.59
C THR A 323 15.10 18.78 -18.99
N ASN A 324 13.82 18.64 -19.34
CA ASN A 324 13.20 19.06 -20.61
C ASN A 324 11.68 19.27 -20.42
N ASN A 325 11.01 19.85 -21.41
CA ASN A 325 9.57 20.15 -21.31
C ASN A 325 8.67 18.90 -21.38
N ASP A 326 9.09 17.80 -22.03
CA ASP A 326 8.28 16.57 -22.14
C ASP A 326 8.26 15.80 -20.81
N GLU A 327 9.36 15.87 -20.07
CA GLU A 327 9.46 15.42 -18.67
C GLU A 327 8.60 16.29 -17.75
N ALA A 328 8.65 17.63 -17.90
CA ALA A 328 7.78 18.54 -17.15
C ALA A 328 6.29 18.35 -17.47
N ASN A 329 5.93 18.03 -18.73
CA ASN A 329 4.55 17.72 -19.12
C ASN A 329 4.07 16.41 -18.49
N ARG A 330 4.90 15.36 -18.44
CA ARG A 330 4.58 14.10 -17.74
C ARG A 330 4.39 14.31 -16.24
N LEU A 331 5.28 15.09 -15.59
CA LEU A 331 5.11 15.47 -14.19
C LEU A 331 3.84 16.30 -13.95
N ALA A 332 3.48 17.20 -14.87
CA ALA A 332 2.24 17.96 -14.78
C ALA A 332 1.00 17.04 -14.88
N GLN A 333 1.02 16.04 -15.78
CA GLN A 333 -0.04 15.05 -15.94
C GLN A 333 -0.19 14.17 -14.69
N ARG A 334 0.91 13.63 -14.15
CA ARG A 334 0.96 12.88 -12.89
C ARG A 334 0.39 13.69 -11.74
N ALA A 335 0.89 14.91 -11.53
CA ALA A 335 0.45 15.78 -10.45
C ALA A 335 -1.03 16.19 -10.58
N LEU A 336 -1.54 16.37 -11.81
CA LEU A 336 -2.96 16.60 -12.07
C LEU A 336 -3.80 15.34 -11.73
N ALA A 337 -3.33 14.15 -12.12
CA ALA A 337 -4.03 12.89 -11.86
C ALA A 337 -4.06 12.57 -10.36
N MET A 338 -2.93 12.62 -9.65
CA MET A 338 -2.87 12.40 -8.19
C MET A 338 -3.81 13.34 -7.41
N ARG A 339 -3.91 14.61 -7.82
CA ARG A 339 -4.86 15.58 -7.23
C ARG A 339 -6.32 15.24 -7.50
N ASN A 340 -6.61 14.60 -8.63
CA ASN A 340 -7.96 14.30 -9.09
C ASN A 340 -8.39 12.84 -8.83
N ALA A 341 -7.49 11.96 -8.36
CA ALA A 341 -7.76 10.55 -8.06
C ALA A 341 -8.87 10.37 -7.01
N ASN A 342 -8.98 11.30 -6.07
CA ASN A 342 -9.99 11.31 -4.99
C ASN A 342 -11.15 12.30 -5.24
N ASP A 343 -11.37 12.73 -6.50
CA ASP A 343 -12.56 13.50 -6.91
C ASP A 343 -13.84 12.68 -6.71
N VAL A 344 -13.78 11.39 -7.07
CA VAL A 344 -14.83 10.40 -6.83
C VAL A 344 -14.22 9.26 -6.01
N THR A 345 -14.83 8.97 -4.86
CA THR A 345 -14.41 7.87 -3.99
C THR A 345 -15.63 7.08 -3.54
N TYR A 346 -15.50 5.76 -3.54
CA TYR A 346 -16.49 4.84 -3.00
C TYR A 346 -15.95 4.24 -1.70
N ASN A 347 -16.81 4.12 -0.69
CA ASN A 347 -16.48 3.43 0.55
C ASN A 347 -17.63 2.49 0.90
N TYR A 348 -17.33 1.22 1.12
CA TYR A 348 -18.32 0.17 1.40
C TYR A 348 -17.83 -0.75 2.51
N VAL A 349 -18.69 -0.99 3.49
CA VAL A 349 -18.51 -2.03 4.52
C VAL A 349 -19.28 -3.27 4.07
N VAL A 350 -18.58 -4.38 3.92
CA VAL A 350 -19.13 -5.70 3.59
C VAL A 350 -18.98 -6.67 4.77
N ARG A 351 -19.83 -7.71 4.82
CA ARG A 351 -19.76 -8.75 5.86
C ARG A 351 -18.60 -9.71 5.60
N GLY A 352 -17.85 -10.05 6.65
CA GLY A 352 -16.72 -10.98 6.59
C GLY A 352 -15.53 -10.44 5.81
N HIS A 353 -14.48 -11.26 5.68
CA HIS A 353 -13.24 -10.90 4.97
C HIS A 353 -13.12 -11.49 3.57
N ARG A 354 -14.10 -12.29 3.14
CA ARG A 354 -14.12 -12.98 1.85
C ARG A 354 -15.38 -12.69 1.06
N ASN A 355 -15.28 -12.81 -0.26
CA ASN A 355 -16.44 -12.79 -1.15
C ASN A 355 -17.14 -14.16 -1.18
N THR A 356 -18.25 -14.26 -1.92
CA THR A 356 -19.03 -15.49 -2.10
C THR A 356 -18.28 -16.61 -2.85
N ALA A 357 -17.15 -16.30 -3.49
CA ALA A 357 -16.25 -17.28 -4.12
C ALA A 357 -15.07 -17.67 -3.21
N ASN A 358 -15.15 -17.35 -1.91
CA ASN A 358 -14.15 -17.63 -0.87
C ASN A 358 -12.77 -16.95 -1.11
N TYR A 359 -12.71 -15.90 -1.92
CA TYR A 359 -11.51 -15.08 -2.07
C TYR A 359 -11.51 -13.93 -1.06
N ALA A 360 -10.42 -13.76 -0.32
CA ALA A 360 -10.27 -12.64 0.61
C ALA A 360 -10.16 -11.32 -0.16
N TYR A 361 -10.81 -10.26 0.31
CA TYR A 361 -10.74 -8.93 -0.31
C TYR A 361 -9.31 -8.36 -0.18
N THR A 362 -8.76 -7.73 -1.21
CA THR A 362 -7.38 -7.21 -1.25
C THR A 362 -7.29 -5.85 -1.94
N THR A 363 -6.20 -5.12 -1.76
CA THR A 363 -5.88 -3.90 -2.53
C THR A 363 -5.43 -4.22 -3.97
N ASN A 364 -5.26 -3.18 -4.80
CA ASN A 364 -4.86 -3.23 -6.21
C ASN A 364 -5.62 -4.25 -7.08
N THR A 365 -6.91 -4.44 -6.80
CA THR A 365 -7.78 -5.34 -7.56
C THR A 365 -9.02 -4.59 -8.04
N MET A 366 -9.50 -5.00 -9.21
CA MET A 366 -10.74 -4.47 -9.77
C MET A 366 -11.97 -5.15 -9.12
N ALA A 367 -12.99 -4.35 -8.86
CA ALA A 367 -14.30 -4.76 -8.38
C ALA A 367 -15.40 -4.08 -9.21
N LEU A 368 -16.49 -4.79 -9.48
CA LEU A 368 -17.69 -4.21 -10.09
C LEU A 368 -18.60 -3.69 -8.98
N ILE A 369 -18.85 -2.38 -8.95
CA ILE A 369 -19.80 -1.75 -8.03
C ILE A 369 -21.16 -1.67 -8.71
N LEU A 370 -22.19 -2.24 -8.09
CA LEU A 370 -23.59 -2.12 -8.50
C LEU A 370 -24.43 -1.64 -7.31
N ASP A 371 -24.69 -0.34 -7.25
CA ASP A 371 -25.33 0.33 -6.13
C ASP A 371 -26.53 1.18 -6.59
N GLU A 372 -27.71 0.73 -6.20
CA GLU A 372 -29.00 1.35 -6.54
C GLU A 372 -29.42 2.48 -5.58
N MET A 373 -28.67 2.76 -4.51
CA MET A 373 -29.07 3.78 -3.53
C MET A 373 -28.66 5.21 -3.95
N PRO A 374 -27.41 5.47 -4.41
CA PRO A 374 -27.02 6.80 -4.91
C PRO A 374 -27.80 7.24 -6.15
N ARG A 375 -27.78 8.54 -6.43
CA ARG A 375 -28.33 9.16 -7.64
C ARG A 375 -27.24 9.99 -8.32
N PRO A 376 -26.87 9.75 -9.59
CA PRO A 376 -27.24 8.58 -10.40
C PRO A 376 -26.83 7.26 -9.73
N LYS A 377 -27.47 6.14 -10.14
CA LYS A 377 -27.06 4.78 -9.76
C LYS A 377 -25.60 4.55 -10.17
N ILE A 378 -24.91 3.64 -9.50
CA ILE A 378 -23.54 3.24 -9.83
C ILE A 378 -23.59 1.83 -10.41
N ASP A 379 -23.00 1.65 -11.59
CA ASP A 379 -22.81 0.37 -12.27
C ASP A 379 -21.50 0.49 -13.09
N GLU A 380 -20.37 0.40 -12.39
CA GLU A 380 -19.05 0.64 -12.99
C GLU A 380 -17.92 -0.18 -12.32
N PRO A 381 -16.84 -0.50 -13.05
CA PRO A 381 -15.65 -1.10 -12.48
C PRO A 381 -14.80 -0.05 -11.75
N ALA A 382 -14.36 -0.38 -10.54
CA ALA A 382 -13.54 0.44 -9.67
C ALA A 382 -12.36 -0.36 -9.11
N LEU A 383 -11.26 0.32 -8.79
CA LEU A 383 -10.06 -0.26 -8.19
C LEU A 383 -10.12 -0.12 -6.67
N ILE A 384 -9.88 -1.19 -5.92
CA ILE A 384 -9.71 -1.15 -4.46
C ILE A 384 -8.34 -0.55 -4.14
N THR A 385 -8.33 0.63 -3.50
CA THR A 385 -7.11 1.35 -3.10
C THR A 385 -6.73 1.10 -1.65
N SER A 386 -7.71 0.74 -0.81
CA SER A 386 -7.49 0.36 0.59
C SER A 386 -8.57 -0.60 1.08
N ARG A 387 -8.19 -1.48 2.02
CA ARG A 387 -9.10 -2.30 2.82
C ARG A 387 -8.80 -2.13 4.31
N VAL A 388 -9.83 -2.24 5.14
CA VAL A 388 -9.69 -2.40 6.60
C VAL A 388 -10.46 -3.65 7.01
N LEU A 389 -9.76 -4.70 7.43
CA LEU A 389 -10.36 -5.88 8.03
C LEU A 389 -10.61 -5.60 9.51
N ARG A 390 -11.86 -5.70 9.97
CA ARG A 390 -12.21 -5.48 11.38
C ARG A 390 -12.94 -6.68 11.98
N LYS A 391 -12.60 -7.00 13.23
CA LYS A 391 -13.39 -7.84 14.12
C LYS A 391 -13.68 -7.09 15.41
N THR A 392 -14.92 -7.13 15.87
CA THR A 392 -15.37 -6.49 17.12
C THR A 392 -16.15 -7.50 17.97
N ARG A 393 -16.39 -7.15 19.25
CA ARG A 393 -17.24 -7.95 20.15
C ARG A 393 -18.74 -7.90 19.83
N ASP A 394 -19.21 -6.99 18.98
CA ASP A 394 -20.64 -6.86 18.63
C ASP A 394 -21.13 -8.06 17.80
N LEU A 395 -21.99 -8.88 18.41
CA LEU A 395 -22.62 -10.06 17.80
C LEU A 395 -23.35 -9.78 16.47
N LYS A 396 -23.79 -8.55 16.19
CA LYS A 396 -24.49 -8.23 14.92
C LYS A 396 -23.55 -7.98 13.74
N ASN A 397 -22.34 -7.46 13.98
CA ASN A 397 -21.37 -7.11 12.95
C ASN A 397 -19.95 -7.59 13.30
N ALA A 398 -19.84 -8.74 13.96
CA ALA A 398 -18.61 -9.24 14.58
C ALA A 398 -17.39 -9.31 13.64
N THR A 399 -17.59 -9.49 12.33
CA THR A 399 -16.51 -9.51 11.33
C THR A 399 -16.93 -8.76 10.07
N THR A 400 -16.19 -7.71 9.70
CA THR A 400 -16.48 -6.86 8.53
C THR A 400 -15.20 -6.48 7.78
N THR A 401 -15.37 -6.08 6.52
CA THR A 401 -14.30 -5.45 5.74
C THR A 401 -14.80 -4.13 5.18
N GLU A 402 -14.10 -3.05 5.49
CA GLU A 402 -14.25 -1.75 4.85
C GLU A 402 -13.38 -1.72 3.58
N LEU A 403 -13.94 -1.27 2.47
CA LEU A 403 -13.25 -1.15 1.18
C LEU A 403 -13.36 0.28 0.69
N THR A 404 -12.22 0.90 0.38
CA THR A 404 -12.16 2.18 -0.33
C THR A 404 -11.76 1.94 -1.78
N LEU A 405 -12.53 2.49 -2.72
CA LEU A 405 -12.34 2.33 -4.14
C LEU A 405 -12.38 3.66 -4.89
N VAL A 406 -11.71 3.69 -6.04
CA VAL A 406 -11.76 4.79 -7.01
C VAL A 406 -12.18 4.25 -8.39
N PRO A 407 -12.82 5.05 -9.27
CA PRO A 407 -13.18 4.61 -10.61
C PRO A 407 -12.00 4.08 -11.43
N LYS A 408 -12.26 3.20 -12.42
CA LYS A 408 -11.23 2.76 -13.37
C LYS A 408 -10.55 3.98 -14.04
N GLY A 409 -9.21 3.99 -14.04
CA GLY A 409 -8.40 5.08 -14.61
C GLY A 409 -8.30 6.36 -13.75
N ALA A 410 -8.78 6.37 -12.50
CA ALA A 410 -8.71 7.57 -11.66
C ALA A 410 -7.28 7.94 -11.19
N ILE A 411 -6.39 6.96 -11.06
CA ILE A 411 -4.99 7.14 -10.69
C ILE A 411 -4.15 7.00 -11.95
N VAL A 412 -3.32 8.00 -12.25
CA VAL A 412 -2.33 7.93 -13.33
C VAL A 412 -0.98 8.34 -12.74
N LEU A 413 0.02 7.49 -12.95
CA LEU A 413 1.39 7.62 -12.47
C LEU A 413 2.34 7.85 -13.66
#